data_AF-A0A5K1FWJ3-F1
#
_entry.id   AF-A0A5K1FWJ3-F1
#
_cell.length_a   1.000
_cell.length_b   1.000
_cell.length_c   1.000
_cell.angle_alpha   90.00
_cell.angle_beta   90.00
_cell.angle_gamma   90.00
#
_symmetry.space_group_name_H-M   'P 1'
#
loop_
_entity.id
_entity.type
_entity.pdbx_description
1 polymer ?
#
loop_
_entity_poly.entity_id
_entity_poly.type
_entity_poly.pdbx_seq_one_letter_code
_entity_poly.pdbx_strand_id
1 'polypeptide(L)' 'VVCDTYTPQGDPIPTNKRYNAAKIFSHPAVVKEEPWYSFSLLAIMILITDRV' A
#
# COMPACT_ATOMS: atom_id res chain seq x y z
N VAL A 1 -12.40 6.26 -10.91
CA VAL A 1 -12.78 5.93 -9.51
C VAL A 1 -12.27 4.53 -9.21
N VAL A 2 -11.38 4.40 -8.22
CA VAL A 2 -10.95 3.11 -7.70
C VAL A 2 -11.85 2.80 -6.51
N CYS A 3 -12.51 1.66 -6.52
CA CYS A 3 -13.51 1.27 -5.52
C CYS A 3 -13.07 0.00 -4.81
N ASP A 4 -13.38 -0.07 -3.53
CA ASP A 4 -13.29 -1.28 -2.73
C ASP A 4 -14.69 -1.90 -2.61
N THR A 5 -14.75 -3.23 -2.58
CA THR A 5 -16.00 -3.96 -2.47
C THR A 5 -16.16 -4.51 -1.06
N TYR A 6 -17.31 -4.24 -0.46
CA TYR A 6 -17.69 -4.65 0.88
C TYR A 6 -19.07 -5.32 0.86
N THR A 7 -19.36 -6.11 1.87
CA THR A 7 -20.71 -6.59 2.15
C THR A 7 -21.60 -5.39 2.59
N PRO A 8 -22.94 -5.50 2.52
CA PRO A 8 -23.82 -4.48 3.07
C PRO A 8 -23.59 -4.20 4.57
N GLN A 9 -22.99 -5.14 5.29
CA GLN A 9 -22.60 -5.02 6.70
C GLN A 9 -21.28 -4.26 6.91
N GLY A 10 -20.54 -3.95 5.83
CA GLY A 10 -19.26 -3.26 5.88
C GLY A 10 -18.03 -4.16 5.95
N ASP A 11 -18.21 -5.49 5.85
CA ASP A 11 -17.09 -6.43 5.87
C ASP A 11 -16.43 -6.55 4.49
N PRO A 12 -15.10 -6.64 4.40
CA PRO A 12 -14.42 -6.84 3.13
C PRO A 12 -14.77 -8.21 2.56
N ILE A 13 -15.16 -8.27 1.28
CA ILE A 13 -15.36 -9.56 0.62
C ILE A 13 -14.02 -10.30 0.47
N PRO A 14 -13.98 -11.64 0.36
CA PRO A 14 -12.72 -12.41 0.31
C PRO A 14 -11.76 -12.04 -0.82
N THR A 15 -12.28 -11.46 -1.91
CA THR A 15 -11.53 -10.99 -3.08
C THR A 15 -11.01 -9.55 -2.93
N ASN A 16 -11.46 -8.79 -1.93
CA ASN A 16 -10.95 -7.45 -1.64
C ASN A 16 -9.57 -7.55 -0.97
N LYS A 17 -8.51 -7.51 -1.77
CA LYS A 17 -7.12 -7.51 -1.28
C LYS A 17 -6.64 -6.14 -0.82
N ARG A 18 -7.34 -5.08 -1.23
CA ARG A 18 -6.98 -3.69 -0.92
C ARG A 18 -7.24 -3.33 0.54
N TYR A 19 -8.27 -3.89 1.18
CA TYR A 19 -8.52 -3.72 2.62
C TYR A 19 -7.33 -4.18 3.49
N ASN A 20 -6.80 -5.38 3.22
CA ASN A 20 -5.64 -5.90 3.95
C ASN A 20 -4.36 -5.11 3.65
N ALA A 21 -4.16 -4.69 2.39
CA ALA A 21 -3.04 -3.84 2.02
C ALA A 21 -3.08 -2.50 2.77
N ALA A 22 -4.26 -1.86 2.84
CA ALA A 22 -4.44 -0.61 3.58
C ALA A 22 -4.07 -0.76 5.07
N LYS A 23 -4.43 -1.89 5.69
CA LYS A 23 -4.04 -2.20 7.08
C LYS A 23 -2.52 -2.28 7.27
N ILE A 24 -1.80 -2.88 6.32
CA ILE A 24 -0.33 -2.99 6.36
C ILE A 24 0.32 -1.61 6.16
N PHE A 25 -0.14 -0.86 5.16
CA PHE A 25 0.40 0.47 4.86
C PHE A 25 0.06 1.53 5.91
N SER A 26 -0.97 1.32 6.72
CA SER A 26 -1.29 2.21 7.84
C SER A 26 -0.44 1.94 9.08
N HIS A 27 0.39 0.90 9.10
CA HIS A 27 1.24 0.61 10.26
C HIS A 27 2.36 1.65 10.34
N PRO A 28 2.57 2.32 11.49
CA PRO A 28 3.57 3.39 11.62
C PRO A 28 5.01 2.99 11.25
N ALA A 29 5.37 1.71 11.43
CA ALA A 29 6.67 1.18 11.01
C ALA A 29 6.80 1.17 9.49
N VAL A 30 5.73 0.84 8.76
CA VAL A 30 5.72 0.78 7.29
C VAL A 30 5.63 2.19 6.70
N VAL A 31 4.87 3.09 7.32
CA VAL A 31 4.79 4.50 6.87
C VAL A 31 6.16 5.19 6.97
N LYS A 32 6.93 4.92 8.03
CA LYS A 32 8.25 5.51 8.24
C LYS A 32 9.27 5.11 7.16
N GLU A 33 9.12 3.91 6.60
CA GLU A 33 10.01 3.39 5.55
C GLU A 33 9.66 3.92 4.15
N GLU A 34 8.62 4.77 4.03
CA GLU A 34 8.13 5.34 2.76
C GLU A 34 8.21 4.34 1.58
N PRO A 35 7.41 3.26 1.57
CA PRO A 35 7.59 2.19 0.59
C PRO A 35 7.14 2.64 -0.81
N TRP A 36 8.11 2.81 -1.72
CA TRP A 36 7.86 3.14 -3.14
C TRP A 36 7.64 1.87 -3.98
N TYR A 37 6.44 1.71 -4.54
CA TYR A 37 6.09 0.62 -5.45
C TYR A 37 5.90 1.14 -6.88
N SER A 38 6.94 0.99 -7.69
CA SER A 38 6.84 1.16 -9.14
C SER A 38 6.58 -0.21 -9.76
N PHE A 39 5.52 -0.35 -10.57
CA PHE A 39 5.18 -1.58 -11.31
C PHE A 39 6.25 -2.00 -12.34
N SER A 40 7.30 -1.20 -12.50
CA SER A 40 8.41 -1.43 -13.42
C SER A 40 9.60 -2.02 -12.68
N LEU A 41 10.04 -3.19 -13.14
CA LEU A 41 11.13 -4.05 -12.65
C LEU A 41 12.53 -3.41 -12.67
N LEU A 42 12.72 -2.16 -12.22
CA LEU A 42 14.05 -1.61 -12.03
C LEU A 42 14.04 -0.36 -11.13
N ALA A 43 14.34 -0.56 -9.85
CA ALA A 43 14.95 0.42 -8.93
C ALA A 43 14.23 1.77 -8.68
N ILE A 44 14.82 2.53 -7.75
CA ILE A 44 14.57 3.94 -7.40
C ILE A 44 13.72 4.14 -6.13
N MET A 45 14.37 4.01 -4.97
CA MET A 45 14.51 5.13 -4.02
C MET A 45 15.37 4.89 -2.75
N ILE A 46 16.18 3.81 -2.68
CA ILE A 46 17.35 3.78 -1.76
C ILE A 46 18.47 4.76 -2.21
N LEU A 47 18.18 5.72 -3.10
CA LEU A 47 19.17 6.69 -3.62
C LEU A 47 18.72 8.17 -3.51
N ILE A 48 17.55 8.48 -2.97
CA ILE A 48 17.10 9.89 -2.86
C ILE A 48 17.24 10.45 -1.44
N THR A 49 17.17 9.63 -0.39
CA THR A 49 17.53 10.05 0.98
C THR A 49 19.03 9.99 1.28
N ASP A 50 19.85 9.40 0.40
CA ASP A 50 21.33 9.45 0.45
C ASP A 50 21.94 10.53 -0.48
N ARG A 51 21.09 11.40 -1.07
CA ARG A 51 21.50 12.46 -2.02
C ARG A 51 20.85 13.83 -1.73
N VAL A 52 20.43 14.07 -0.49
CA VAL A 52 20.14 15.42 0.05
C VAL A 52 20.88 15.60 1.35
#